data_AF-A0A4Q3X2F5-F1
#
_entry.id   AF-A0A4Q3X2F5-F1
#
_cell.length_a   1.000
_cell.length_b   1.000
_cell.length_c   1.000
_cell.angle_alpha   90.00
_cell.angle_beta   90.00
_cell.angle_gamma   90.00
#
_symmetry.space_group_name_H-M   'P 1'
#
loop_
_entity.id
_entity.type
_entity.pdbx_description
1 polymer ?
#
loop_
_entity_poly.entity_id
_entity_poly.type
_entity_poly.pdbx_seq_one_letter_code
_entity_poly.pdbx_strand_id
1 'polypeptide(L)'
;MITRSYRYALMALLPASLLVLTASSAGAAPKLVKNNVLPPMAIPDPLRQGWNSTPESTKPFVYWYWLNNIVTKEGITRDLEMMAKNGIGGAYIGQIGNIGDSPDNGLTKGLSDEWYGRLQHAVREGLRLGVKVGVFN
;
A
#
# COMPACT_ATOMS: atom_id res chain seq x y z
N MET A 1 54.69 -5.85 17.95
CA MET A 1 53.84 -5.49 19.12
C MET A 1 52.64 -6.43 19.11
N ILE A 2 52.76 -7.60 19.77
CA ILE A 2 51.83 -8.74 19.64
C ILE A 2 51.61 -9.42 21.01
N THR A 3 50.33 -9.41 21.43
CA THR A 3 49.51 -10.37 22.21
C THR A 3 49.84 -10.88 23.62
N ARG A 4 48.85 -10.62 24.50
CA ARG A 4 48.29 -11.45 25.60
C ARG A 4 48.51 -12.96 25.46
N SER A 5 49.00 -13.62 26.53
CA SER A 5 48.46 -14.87 27.09
C SER A 5 49.20 -15.32 28.37
N TYR A 6 48.50 -16.08 29.22
CA TYR A 6 48.99 -17.01 30.26
C TYR A 6 49.44 -16.47 31.63
N ARG A 7 48.48 -16.05 32.46
CA ARG A 7 48.45 -16.27 33.94
C ARG A 7 46.95 -16.28 34.24
N TYR A 8 46.28 -17.38 34.56
CA TYR A 8 46.38 -18.14 35.80
C TYR A 8 45.98 -19.60 35.53
N ALA A 9 46.91 -20.51 35.73
CA ALA A 9 46.61 -21.83 36.22
C ALA A 9 46.36 -21.71 37.73
N LEU A 10 45.26 -22.26 38.24
CA LEU A 10 45.24 -23.25 39.32
C LEU A 10 43.82 -23.46 39.85
N MET A 11 43.49 -24.74 40.04
CA MET A 11 42.42 -25.30 40.89
C MET A 11 41.00 -25.22 40.29
N ALA A 12 40.24 -26.30 40.12
CA ALA A 12 40.28 -27.61 40.76
C ALA A 12 39.75 -28.71 39.83
N LEU A 13 40.44 -29.84 39.87
CA LEU A 13 40.06 -31.19 39.46
C LEU A 13 39.55 -31.85 40.77
N LEU A 14 38.40 -32.50 40.90
CA LEU A 14 37.97 -33.81 40.34
C LEU A 14 36.62 -34.22 41.01
N PRO A 15 35.95 -35.33 40.65
CA PRO A 15 34.57 -35.33 40.16
C PRO A 15 33.61 -36.32 40.88
N ALA A 16 32.42 -36.48 40.31
CA ALA A 16 31.67 -37.72 40.16
C ALA A 16 30.78 -38.26 41.31
N SER A 17 29.49 -38.41 40.96
CA SER A 17 28.67 -39.62 41.13
C SER A 17 27.56 -39.66 42.19
N LEU A 18 26.36 -39.91 41.64
CA LEU A 18 25.29 -40.81 42.10
C LEU A 18 24.33 -40.37 43.23
N LEU A 19 23.18 -39.89 42.75
CA LEU A 19 21.81 -40.32 43.11
C LEU A 19 21.69 -41.46 44.14
N VAL A 20 21.05 -41.19 45.28
CA VAL A 20 20.22 -42.18 45.99
C VAL A 20 18.88 -41.55 46.35
N LEU A 21 17.85 -42.18 45.80
CA LEU A 21 16.43 -41.89 45.88
C LEU A 21 15.90 -42.34 47.25
N THR A 22 15.24 -41.48 48.01
CA THR A 22 14.26 -41.91 49.02
C THR A 22 12.90 -41.37 48.63
N ALA A 23 12.00 -42.30 48.31
CA ALA A 23 10.63 -42.04 47.91
C ALA A 23 9.79 -41.65 49.13
N SER A 24 8.99 -40.59 48.99
CA SER A 24 7.84 -40.33 49.87
C SER A 24 6.61 -40.00 49.02
N SER A 25 5.63 -40.90 49.17
CA SER A 25 4.22 -40.93 48.81
C SER A 25 3.57 -39.74 48.08
N ALA A 26 3.04 -40.06 46.90
CA ALA A 26 1.68 -39.75 46.41
C ALA A 26 0.97 -38.51 47.01
N GLY A 27 1.09 -37.39 46.30
CA GLY A 27 0.05 -36.37 46.23
C GLY A 27 -0.18 -36.07 44.75
N ALA A 28 -1.21 -36.65 44.16
CA ALA A 28 -1.61 -36.34 42.78
C ALA A 28 -1.94 -34.84 42.69
N ALA A 29 -1.08 -34.06 42.05
CA ALA A 29 -1.41 -32.71 41.65
C ALA A 29 -2.71 -32.78 40.82
N PRO A 30 -3.73 -31.94 41.10
CA PRO A 30 -4.94 -31.97 40.32
C PRO A 30 -4.58 -31.63 38.88
N LYS A 31 -4.88 -32.55 37.96
CA LYS A 31 -4.83 -32.26 36.52
C LYS A 31 -5.86 -31.17 36.26
N LEU A 32 -5.40 -29.92 36.24
CA LEU A 32 -6.20 -28.76 35.86
C LEU A 32 -6.84 -29.06 34.50
N VAL A 33 -8.16 -28.96 34.51
CA VAL A 33 -9.10 -29.20 33.43
C VAL A 33 -8.59 -28.56 32.13
N LYS A 34 -8.26 -29.40 31.14
CA LYS A 34 -7.83 -28.97 29.79
C LYS A 34 -9.00 -28.71 28.83
N ASN A 35 -10.21 -28.48 29.32
CA ASN A 35 -11.40 -28.47 28.48
C ASN A 35 -12.18 -27.15 28.61
N ASN A 36 -12.40 -26.54 27.44
CA ASN A 36 -13.37 -25.48 27.12
C ASN A 36 -12.94 -24.01 27.24
N VAL A 37 -11.65 -23.70 27.04
CA VAL A 37 -11.30 -22.34 26.61
C VAL A 37 -11.63 -22.25 25.12
N LEU A 38 -12.81 -21.69 24.78
CA LEU A 38 -13.05 -21.21 23.43
C LEU A 38 -11.85 -20.34 23.03
N PRO A 39 -11.28 -20.50 21.82
CA PRO A 39 -10.19 -19.64 21.40
C PRO A 39 -10.62 -18.19 21.65
N PRO A 40 -9.75 -17.34 22.22
CA PRO A 40 -10.10 -15.96 22.48
C PRO A 40 -10.67 -15.38 21.18
N MET A 41 -11.88 -14.82 21.25
CA MET A 41 -12.47 -14.12 20.11
C MET A 41 -11.41 -13.15 19.60
N ALA A 42 -10.92 -13.38 18.38
CA ALA A 42 -9.97 -12.49 17.76
C ALA A 42 -10.72 -11.18 17.52
N ILE A 43 -10.47 -10.18 18.36
CA ILE A 43 -10.96 -8.82 18.12
C ILE A 43 -10.30 -8.37 16.80
N PRO A 44 -11.08 -8.06 15.76
CA PRO A 44 -10.50 -7.59 14.51
C PRO A 44 -9.68 -6.33 14.78
N ASP A 45 -8.41 -6.34 14.39
CA ASP A 45 -7.58 -5.14 14.41
C ASP A 45 -7.95 -4.30 13.18
N PRO A 46 -8.64 -3.16 13.35
CA PRO A 46 -9.13 -2.36 12.24
C PRO A 46 -7.99 -1.75 11.41
N LEU A 47 -6.83 -1.46 12.03
CA LEU A 47 -5.67 -0.93 11.30
C LEU A 47 -5.06 -2.01 10.42
N ARG A 48 -4.91 -3.23 10.95
CA ARG A 48 -4.42 -4.37 10.16
C ARG A 48 -5.39 -4.75 9.04
N GLN A 49 -6.69 -4.63 9.28
CA GLN A 49 -7.70 -4.85 8.23
C GLN A 49 -7.59 -3.80 7.12
N GLY A 50 -7.52 -2.51 7.47
CA GLY A 50 -7.35 -1.42 6.50
C GLY A 50 -6.01 -1.46 5.77
N TRP A 51 -4.96 -2.01 6.38
CA TRP A 51 -3.68 -2.27 5.72
C TRP A 51 -3.77 -3.35 4.64
N ASN A 52 -4.46 -4.45 4.95
CA ASN A 52 -4.63 -5.56 3.99
C ASN A 52 -5.68 -5.25 2.90
N SER A 53 -6.65 -4.38 3.20
CA SER A 53 -7.71 -3.95 2.28
C SER A 53 -7.90 -2.44 2.40
N THR A 54 -7.09 -1.72 1.65
CA THR A 54 -7.07 -0.25 1.67
C THR A 54 -8.38 0.33 1.13
N PRO A 55 -9.02 1.29 1.83
CA PRO A 55 -10.22 1.95 1.34
C PRO A 55 -9.99 2.75 0.04
N GLU A 56 -11.04 2.91 -0.77
CA GLU A 56 -10.98 3.74 -2.00
C GLU A 56 -10.50 5.18 -1.76
N SER A 57 -10.76 5.73 -0.57
CA SER A 57 -10.32 7.09 -0.19
C SER A 57 -8.81 7.25 -0.07
N THR A 58 -8.05 6.15 0.00
CA THR A 58 -6.58 6.20 0.09
C THR A 58 -5.91 6.17 -1.29
N LYS A 59 -6.66 5.98 -2.37
CA LYS A 59 -6.09 6.00 -3.72
C LYS A 59 -5.51 7.39 -4.03
N PRO A 60 -4.29 7.47 -4.56
CA PRO A 60 -3.66 8.75 -4.89
C PRO A 60 -4.34 9.41 -6.08
N PHE A 61 -4.17 10.72 -6.16
CA PHE A 61 -4.63 11.54 -7.27
C PHE A 61 -3.41 12.11 -7.98
N VAL A 62 -3.57 12.43 -9.27
CA VAL A 62 -2.50 12.97 -10.11
C VAL A 62 -2.90 14.29 -10.75
N TYR A 63 -1.90 15.12 -11.02
CA TYR A 63 -2.04 16.15 -12.04
C TYR A 63 -1.90 15.53 -13.41
N TRP A 64 -2.86 15.84 -14.27
CA TRP A 64 -2.90 15.37 -15.65
C TRP A 64 -2.90 16.59 -16.56
N TYR A 65 -1.70 16.98 -16.98
CA TYR A 65 -1.53 18.17 -17.80
C TYR A 65 -1.84 17.89 -19.26
N TRP A 66 -2.80 18.65 -19.79
CA TRP A 66 -3.02 18.73 -21.22
C TRP A 66 -2.11 19.83 -21.75
N LEU A 67 -1.17 19.45 -22.62
CA LEU A 67 -0.14 20.35 -23.09
C LEU A 67 -0.53 20.92 -24.45
N ASN A 68 -0.57 22.25 -24.57
CA ASN A 68 -0.77 22.98 -25.81
C ASN A 68 -1.99 22.50 -26.62
N ASN A 69 -3.09 22.11 -25.98
CA ASN A 69 -4.27 21.54 -26.64
C ASN A 69 -4.04 20.22 -27.42
N ILE A 70 -2.88 19.57 -27.26
CA ILE A 70 -2.54 18.31 -27.92
C ILE A 70 -3.18 17.15 -27.16
N VAL A 71 -4.46 16.92 -27.41
CA VAL A 71 -5.24 15.88 -26.74
C VAL A 71 -6.17 15.14 -27.70
N THR A 72 -6.27 13.82 -27.56
CA THR A 72 -7.12 12.94 -28.38
C THR A 72 -8.03 12.10 -27.48
N LYS A 73 -9.16 11.61 -28.03
CA LYS A 73 -10.10 10.76 -27.26
C LYS A 73 -9.45 9.42 -26.93
N GLU A 74 -8.67 8.91 -27.87
CA GLU A 74 -7.93 7.66 -27.77
C GLU A 74 -6.83 7.76 -26.71
N GLY A 75 -6.13 8.91 -26.65
CA GLY A 75 -5.17 9.20 -25.59
C GLY A 75 -5.84 9.27 -24.22
N ILE A 76 -6.93 10.03 -24.10
CA ILE A 76 -7.74 10.14 -22.87
C ILE A 76 -8.17 8.77 -22.35
N THR A 77 -8.74 7.91 -23.22
CA THR A 77 -9.18 6.58 -22.83
C THR A 77 -8.01 5.74 -22.31
N ARG A 78 -6.88 5.71 -23.02
CA ARG A 78 -5.71 4.93 -22.60
C ARG A 78 -5.11 5.43 -21.28
N ASP A 79 -5.02 6.74 -21.11
CA ASP A 79 -4.49 7.35 -19.89
C ASP A 79 -5.35 6.94 -18.69
N LEU A 80 -6.68 7.08 -18.79
CA LEU A 80 -7.60 6.74 -17.71
C LEU A 80 -7.65 5.23 -17.43
N GLU A 81 -7.56 4.38 -18.47
CA GLU A 81 -7.46 2.92 -18.29
C GLU A 81 -6.19 2.53 -17.54
N MET A 82 -5.06 3.18 -17.85
CA MET A 82 -3.80 2.96 -17.14
C MET A 82 -3.86 3.51 -15.72
N MET A 83 -4.50 4.66 -15.49
CA MET A 83 -4.73 5.20 -14.15
C MET A 83 -5.52 4.21 -13.29
N ALA A 84 -6.66 3.73 -13.78
CA ALA A 84 -7.49 2.76 -13.08
C ALA A 84 -6.73 1.45 -12.80
N LYS A 85 -6.04 0.92 -13.81
CA LYS A 85 -5.22 -0.30 -13.70
C LYS A 85 -4.12 -0.19 -12.64
N ASN A 86 -3.54 0.99 -12.46
CA ASN A 86 -2.46 1.24 -11.51
C ASN A 86 -2.94 1.82 -10.16
N GLY A 87 -4.26 1.82 -9.90
CA GLY A 87 -4.81 2.22 -8.61
C GLY A 87 -4.89 3.73 -8.37
N ILE A 88 -4.80 4.56 -9.41
CA ILE A 88 -5.06 6.00 -9.30
C ILE A 88 -6.57 6.22 -9.14
N GLY A 89 -6.94 6.97 -8.09
CA GLY A 89 -8.34 7.25 -7.75
C GLY A 89 -8.90 8.53 -8.37
N GLY A 90 -8.02 9.41 -8.86
CA GLY A 90 -8.45 10.61 -9.54
C GLY A 90 -7.36 11.35 -10.30
N ALA A 91 -7.80 12.19 -11.23
CA ALA A 91 -6.97 13.00 -12.09
C ALA A 91 -7.51 14.42 -12.16
N TYR A 92 -6.65 15.41 -11.93
CA TYR A 92 -6.95 16.82 -12.11
C TYR A 92 -6.39 17.28 -13.44
N ILE A 93 -7.27 17.67 -14.36
CA ILE A 93 -6.91 18.23 -15.65
C ILE A 93 -6.48 19.68 -15.45
N GLY A 94 -5.23 19.98 -15.81
CA GLY A 94 -4.72 21.34 -15.91
C GLY A 94 -4.33 21.63 -17.36
N GLN A 95 -4.87 22.70 -17.93
CA GLN A 95 -4.43 23.15 -19.24
C GLN A 95 -3.11 23.91 -19.11
N ILE A 96 -2.08 23.45 -19.80
CA ILE A 96 -0.75 24.07 -19.81
C ILE A 96 -0.43 24.56 -21.22
N GLY A 97 -0.06 25.84 -21.31
CA GLY A 97 0.13 26.54 -22.58
C GLY A 97 -0.98 27.55 -22.84
N ASN A 98 -0.93 28.25 -23.97
CA ASN A 98 -1.95 29.22 -24.33
C ASN A 98 -3.19 28.49 -24.88
N ILE A 99 -4.26 28.48 -24.10
CA ILE A 99 -5.50 27.78 -24.47
C ILE A 99 -6.15 28.33 -25.74
N GLY A 100 -5.93 29.62 -26.06
CA GLY A 100 -6.52 30.27 -27.23
C GLY A 100 -5.83 29.93 -28.56
N ASP A 101 -4.62 29.37 -28.49
CA ASP A 101 -3.82 29.11 -29.68
C ASP A 101 -4.23 27.79 -30.34
N SER A 102 -4.18 27.78 -31.66
CA SER A 102 -4.26 26.54 -32.43
C SER A 102 -2.89 25.88 -32.38
N PRO A 103 -2.77 24.60 -31.98
CA PRO A 103 -1.45 24.01 -31.89
C PRO A 103 -0.84 23.80 -33.26
N ASP A 104 0.48 23.96 -33.32
CA ASP A 104 1.29 23.81 -34.53
C ASP A 104 1.21 22.39 -35.14
N ASN A 105 0.72 21.40 -34.39
CA ASN A 105 0.54 20.02 -34.83
C ASN A 105 -0.94 19.64 -35.13
N GLY A 106 -1.87 20.60 -35.14
CA GLY A 106 -3.21 20.41 -35.71
C GLY A 106 -4.26 19.72 -34.82
N LEU A 107 -4.07 19.65 -33.50
CA LEU A 107 -5.03 19.01 -32.60
C LEU A 107 -5.89 20.03 -31.85
N THR A 108 -7.22 20.00 -32.07
CA THR A 108 -8.27 20.67 -31.28
C THR A 108 -7.95 22.10 -30.80
N LYS A 109 -8.48 23.13 -31.45
CA LYS A 109 -8.42 24.51 -30.93
C LYS A 109 -8.97 24.55 -29.50
N GLY A 110 -8.24 25.13 -28.55
CA GLY A 110 -8.70 25.20 -27.17
C GLY A 110 -9.99 26.04 -27.03
N LEU A 111 -10.80 25.71 -26.03
CA LEU A 111 -12.14 26.27 -25.80
C LEU A 111 -13.13 26.11 -26.96
N SER A 112 -12.82 25.32 -27.99
CA SER A 112 -13.78 24.97 -29.04
C SER A 112 -14.76 23.89 -28.57
N ASP A 113 -15.85 23.70 -29.32
CA ASP A 113 -16.78 22.59 -29.09
C ASP A 113 -16.09 21.22 -29.15
N GLU A 114 -15.07 21.08 -30.00
CA GLU A 114 -14.26 19.87 -30.05
C GLU A 114 -13.49 19.68 -28.73
N TRP A 115 -12.87 20.75 -28.19
CA TRP A 115 -12.15 20.71 -26.92
C TRP A 115 -13.08 20.33 -25.75
N TYR A 116 -14.25 20.95 -25.67
CA TYR A 116 -15.26 20.57 -24.68
C TYR A 116 -15.74 19.14 -24.90
N GLY A 117 -15.82 18.66 -26.14
CA GLY A 117 -16.09 17.27 -26.47
C GLY A 117 -15.02 16.30 -25.95
N ARG A 118 -13.75 16.71 -25.90
CA ARG A 118 -12.65 15.94 -25.26
C ARG A 118 -12.79 15.95 -23.74
N LEU A 119 -13.09 17.10 -23.14
CA LEU A 119 -13.33 17.20 -21.69
C LEU A 119 -14.51 16.31 -21.26
N GLN A 120 -15.63 16.37 -21.98
CA GLN A 120 -16.78 15.49 -21.73
C GLN A 120 -16.42 14.01 -21.88
N HIS A 121 -15.57 13.66 -22.86
CA HIS A 121 -15.08 12.29 -23.02
C HIS A 121 -14.27 11.84 -21.81
N ALA A 122 -13.34 12.69 -21.31
CA ALA A 122 -12.57 12.40 -20.11
C ALA A 122 -13.45 12.18 -18.88
N VAL A 123 -14.48 13.02 -18.67
CA VAL A 123 -15.42 12.85 -17.55
C VAL A 123 -16.19 11.53 -17.65
N ARG A 124 -16.68 11.18 -18.86
CA ARG A 124 -17.40 9.91 -19.08
C ARG A 124 -16.51 8.68 -18.86
N GLU A 125 -15.28 8.72 -19.37
CA GLU A 125 -14.31 7.64 -19.19
C GLU A 125 -13.88 7.49 -17.73
N GLY A 126 -13.67 8.61 -17.04
CA GLY A 126 -13.38 8.60 -15.60
C GLY A 126 -14.50 7.94 -14.81
N LEU A 127 -15.76 8.29 -15.09
CA LEU A 127 -16.93 7.64 -14.49
C LEU A 127 -16.98 6.14 -14.80
N ARG A 128 -16.75 5.74 -16.05
CA ARG A 128 -16.73 4.32 -16.46
C ARG A 128 -15.68 3.51 -15.70
N LEU A 129 -14.52 4.11 -15.42
CA LEU A 129 -13.35 3.44 -14.87
C LEU A 129 -13.18 3.61 -13.35
N GLY A 130 -14.02 4.43 -12.71
CA GLY A 130 -13.90 4.75 -11.29
C GLY A 130 -12.75 5.71 -10.96
N VAL A 131 -12.29 6.50 -11.94
CA VAL A 131 -11.28 7.56 -11.76
C VAL A 131 -11.99 8.90 -11.68
N LYS A 132 -11.90 9.59 -10.55
CA LYS A 132 -12.51 10.92 -10.39
C LYS A 132 -11.80 11.94 -11.26
N VAL A 133 -12.55 12.74 -12.03
CA VAL A 133 -11.98 13.77 -12.89
C VAL A 133 -12.33 15.14 -12.31
N GLY A 134 -11.31 15.96 -12.07
CA GLY A 134 -11.44 17.37 -11.71
C GLY A 134 -10.74 18.26 -12.73
N VAL A 135 -11.03 19.54 -12.70
CA VAL A 135 -10.36 20.59 -13.50
C VAL A 135 -9.87 21.68 -12.56
N PHE A 136 -8.78 22.34 -12.92
CA PHE A 136 -8.27 23.48 -12.18
C PHE A 136 -7.51 24.44 -13.09
N ASN A 137 -7.48 25.71 -12.67
CA ASN A 137 -7.15 26.94 -13.40
C ASN A 137 -8.38 27.75 -13.84
#